data_AF-A0A7S1L635-F1
#
_entry.id   AF-A0A7S1L635-F1
#
_cell.length_a   1.000
_cell.length_b   1.000
_cell.length_c   1.000
_cell.angle_alpha   90.00
_cell.angle_beta   90.00
_cell.angle_gamma   90.00
#
_symmetry.space_group_name_H-M   'P 1'
#
loop_
_entity.id
_entity.type
_entity.pdbx_description
1 polymer ?
#
loop_
_entity_poly.entity_id
_entity_poly.type
_entity_poly.pdbx_seq_one_letter_code
_entity_poly.pdbx_strand_id
1 'polypeptide(L)'
;MSLEESMASLYHDDVEKHAVVSPTENTAVAVRYGADEDHGHVVHDDENPEDPLVASEADENQRHHSGHYRTVEEEEANAVPTHKRAIFATLPLFMGYAGMIVLQHHIKSRIGIKDSNHHMSNVFSAGVAFLYWGNLFLRMLHNVVFTCLVPRYRVVVAFLLMSLAHSTLFFAYYVADSKSVAWTFISYLLAGIAIGSFESNVMSCLTPLGHGTKSWAVIGIPVGFNLVSVGFFIAFAIKPDDEFIEGGAYVLIAILNIAGLVFFLLGIPYVAFEASKDNAIKFLRDMTTFRRWLPIIWRHSLSLCVDMFCVSLFSSIVLYIYDTSDIPLWPYSTTTVPKNGFQAVYNLCSFLGDFTSRRLAYRDKPRNPLFFLVLSVCGAIMVLSKTALVAPPGIFLIMFVNGSVYAHSTRFIDNAVDDRYNLVALSMWLFVGDIGSVVGSNLVSIIRGPIGPVNLAPSPPAPPNVTNVSAVIAGLAPLW
;
A
#
# COMPACT_ATOMS: atom_id res chain seq x y z
N MET A 1 30.71 15.59 -38.95
CA MET A 1 30.61 16.34 -37.69
C MET A 1 29.14 16.49 -37.35
N SER A 2 28.54 15.38 -36.93
CA SER A 2 27.14 15.29 -36.53
C SER A 2 27.02 15.63 -35.05
N LEU A 3 25.82 16.04 -34.64
CA LEU A 3 25.43 16.39 -33.27
C LEU A 3 25.75 15.32 -32.21
N GLU A 4 26.16 14.11 -32.61
CA GLU A 4 26.57 13.02 -31.73
C GLU A 4 27.97 13.22 -31.13
N GLU A 5 28.90 13.89 -31.83
CA GLU A 5 30.24 14.15 -31.29
C GLU A 5 30.25 15.26 -30.22
N SER A 6 29.25 16.15 -30.23
CA SER A 6 29.16 17.26 -29.27
C SER A 6 28.55 16.86 -27.92
N MET A 7 27.84 15.73 -27.83
CA MET A 7 27.28 15.24 -26.55
C MET A 7 28.22 14.26 -25.83
N ALA A 8 29.16 13.62 -26.55
CA ALA A 8 30.17 12.75 -25.94
C ALA A 8 31.27 13.53 -25.19
N SER A 9 31.56 14.78 -25.58
CA SER A 9 32.59 15.60 -24.92
C SER A 9 32.12 16.30 -23.63
N LEU A 10 30.80 16.37 -23.38
CA LEU A 10 30.23 17.00 -22.18
C LEU A 10 30.03 16.03 -21.01
N TYR A 11 30.25 14.72 -21.23
CA TYR A 11 30.12 13.69 -20.19
C TYR A 11 31.45 13.23 -19.59
N HIS A 12 32.59 13.67 -20.13
CA HIS A 12 33.92 13.22 -19.71
C HIS A 12 34.69 14.23 -18.84
N ASP A 13 34.27 15.50 -18.76
CA ASP A 13 35.06 16.56 -18.10
C ASP A 13 34.63 16.91 -16.65
N ASP A 14 33.50 16.40 -16.16
CA ASP A 14 32.98 16.73 -14.81
C ASP A 14 33.24 15.67 -13.73
N VAL A 15 34.01 14.62 -14.03
CA VAL A 15 34.32 13.53 -13.07
C VAL A 15 35.67 13.72 -12.37
N GLU A 16 36.52 14.66 -12.81
CA GLU A 16 37.93 14.71 -12.34
C GLU A 16 38.34 15.95 -11.52
N LYS A 17 37.40 16.83 -11.14
CA LYS A 17 37.73 18.02 -10.34
C LYS A 17 36.77 18.23 -9.18
N HIS A 18 36.90 17.42 -8.13
CA HIS A 18 36.74 17.82 -6.72
C HIS A 18 37.04 16.64 -5.79
N ALA A 19 38.32 16.37 -5.56
CA ALA A 19 38.77 15.46 -4.49
C ALA A 19 40.11 15.93 -3.92
N VAL A 20 40.09 17.01 -3.13
CA VAL A 20 41.15 17.28 -2.13
C VAL A 20 40.48 17.83 -0.87
N VAL A 21 40.05 16.93 0.01
CA VAL A 21 39.87 17.23 1.44
C VAL A 21 40.47 16.04 2.19
N SER A 22 41.44 16.34 3.05
CA SER A 22 42.21 15.38 3.85
C SER A 22 41.32 14.66 4.89
N PRO A 23 41.61 13.38 5.20
CA PRO A 23 40.83 12.63 6.18
C PRO A 23 41.35 12.87 7.60
N THR A 24 40.47 13.33 8.48
CA THR A 24 40.63 13.15 9.93
C THR A 24 39.99 11.84 10.35
N GLU A 25 40.71 11.16 11.25
CA GLU A 25 40.50 9.82 11.77
C GLU A 25 39.06 9.54 12.22
N ASN A 26 38.52 8.38 11.83
CA ASN A 26 37.73 7.52 12.71
C ASN A 26 37.50 6.13 12.06
N THR A 27 38.17 5.13 12.64
CA THR A 27 37.81 3.70 12.73
C THR A 27 37.08 3.07 11.54
N ALA A 28 37.86 2.59 10.58
CA ALA A 28 37.43 1.59 9.60
C ALA A 28 37.60 0.17 10.19
N VAL A 29 36.50 -0.56 10.32
CA VAL A 29 36.52 -2.03 10.39
C VAL A 29 36.66 -2.51 8.96
N ALA A 30 37.88 -2.86 8.57
CA ALA A 30 38.18 -3.46 7.28
C ALA A 30 37.75 -4.93 7.29
N VAL A 31 36.72 -5.28 6.51
CA VAL A 31 36.41 -6.66 6.14
C VAL A 31 37.45 -7.08 5.10
N ARG A 32 38.42 -7.90 5.52
CA ARG A 32 39.38 -8.56 4.61
C ARG A 32 38.62 -9.61 3.80
N TYR A 33 38.48 -9.38 2.49
CA TYR A 33 38.32 -10.48 1.54
C TYR A 33 39.73 -11.04 1.26
N GLY A 34 39.98 -12.25 1.76
CA GLY A 34 41.15 -13.03 1.36
C GLY A 34 40.91 -13.56 -0.06
N ALA A 35 41.74 -13.11 -0.99
CA ALA A 35 41.93 -13.76 -2.28
C ALA A 35 43.12 -14.72 -2.09
N ASP A 36 42.83 -16.02 -1.98
CA ASP A 36 43.83 -17.05 -2.22
C ASP A 36 43.71 -17.51 -3.67
N GLU A 37 44.81 -17.31 -4.40
CA GLU A 37 45.13 -17.92 -5.68
C GLU A 37 45.37 -19.43 -5.46
N ASP A 38 44.72 -20.30 -6.24
CA ASP A 38 45.39 -21.44 -6.89
C ASP A 38 44.41 -22.20 -7.79
N HIS A 39 44.48 -22.04 -9.11
CA HIS A 39 43.87 -23.00 -10.05
C HIS A 39 44.84 -23.32 -11.17
N GLY A 40 45.50 -24.47 -10.98
CA GLY A 40 46.30 -25.15 -11.97
C GLY A 40 45.52 -25.54 -13.21
N HIS A 41 46.26 -25.56 -14.32
CA HIS A 41 45.87 -26.15 -15.59
C HIS A 41 45.43 -27.60 -15.42
N VAL A 42 44.16 -27.88 -15.73
CA VAL A 42 43.68 -29.24 -16.01
C VAL A 42 43.42 -29.34 -17.51
N VAL A 43 44.15 -30.27 -18.14
CA VAL A 43 43.99 -30.73 -19.50
C VAL A 43 42.70 -31.54 -19.57
N HIS A 44 41.77 -31.18 -20.45
CA HIS A 44 40.61 -32.02 -20.77
C HIS A 44 40.95 -32.89 -21.98
N ASP A 45 41.10 -34.19 -21.72
CA ASP A 45 41.02 -35.24 -22.72
C ASP A 45 39.55 -35.53 -23.09
N ASP A 46 39.42 -35.96 -24.34
CA ASP A 46 38.23 -36.28 -25.11
C ASP A 46 37.37 -37.44 -24.58
N GLU A 47 36.11 -37.42 -25.04
CA GLU A 47 35.20 -38.56 -25.30
C GLU A 47 34.70 -39.44 -24.13
N ASN A 48 33.42 -39.27 -23.76
CA ASN A 48 32.48 -40.39 -23.77
C ASN A 48 31.01 -39.92 -23.75
N PRO A 49 30.11 -40.46 -24.61
CA PRO A 49 28.69 -40.18 -24.55
C PRO A 49 27.93 -41.27 -23.77
N GLU A 50 26.77 -40.86 -23.23
CA GLU A 50 25.67 -41.69 -22.71
C GLU A 50 25.80 -42.24 -21.28
N ASP A 51 25.20 -41.51 -20.32
CA ASP A 51 24.62 -42.12 -19.11
C ASP A 51 23.42 -41.29 -18.59
N PRO A 52 22.17 -41.77 -18.72
CA PRO A 52 21.00 -41.05 -18.24
C PRO A 52 20.50 -41.67 -16.93
N LEU A 53 21.09 -41.34 -15.76
CA LEU A 53 20.48 -41.71 -14.45
C LEU A 53 20.97 -40.95 -13.20
N VAL A 54 21.72 -39.84 -13.30
CA VAL A 54 22.31 -39.12 -12.14
C VAL A 54 21.51 -37.88 -11.71
N ALA A 55 20.17 -37.97 -11.69
CA ALA A 55 19.31 -36.84 -11.27
C ALA A 55 18.80 -36.92 -9.81
N SER A 56 19.19 -37.95 -9.05
CA SER A 56 18.58 -38.22 -7.73
C SER A 56 19.40 -37.77 -6.52
N GLU A 57 20.74 -37.76 -6.58
CA GLU A 57 21.58 -37.48 -5.38
C GLU A 57 22.06 -36.02 -5.29
N ALA A 58 22.16 -35.31 -6.42
CA ALA A 58 22.55 -33.89 -6.44
C ALA A 58 21.49 -32.98 -5.78
N ASP A 59 20.22 -33.38 -5.81
CA ASP A 59 19.10 -32.60 -5.27
C ASP A 59 18.93 -32.78 -3.75
N GLU A 60 19.50 -33.85 -3.17
CA GLU A 60 19.43 -34.14 -1.73
C GLU A 60 20.59 -33.48 -0.96
N ASN A 61 21.79 -33.43 -1.56
CA ASN A 61 22.94 -32.70 -0.97
C ASN A 61 22.76 -31.18 -0.96
N GLN A 62 21.99 -30.60 -1.90
CA GLN A 62 21.66 -29.17 -1.88
C GLN A 62 20.70 -28.79 -0.74
N ARG A 63 19.86 -29.71 -0.26
CA ARG A 63 18.92 -29.45 0.84
C ARG A 63 19.56 -29.49 2.22
N HIS A 64 20.60 -30.29 2.43
CA HIS A 64 21.27 -30.37 3.73
C HIS A 64 22.27 -29.24 3.98
N HIS A 65 22.87 -28.64 2.94
CA HIS A 65 23.77 -27.49 3.10
C HIS A 65 23.06 -26.13 3.27
N SER A 66 21.78 -26.01 2.91
CA SER A 66 21.05 -24.73 3.00
C SER A 66 20.67 -24.33 4.44
N GLY A 67 20.80 -25.23 5.42
CA GLY A 67 20.39 -24.98 6.80
C GLY A 67 21.38 -24.16 7.62
N HIS A 68 22.69 -24.34 7.38
CA HIS A 68 23.74 -23.75 8.22
C HIS A 68 24.25 -22.38 7.73
N TYR A 69 24.28 -22.15 6.41
CA TYR A 69 24.61 -20.84 5.84
C TYR A 69 23.55 -19.77 6.20
N ARG A 70 22.30 -20.20 6.38
CA ARG A 70 21.16 -19.31 6.59
C ARG A 70 21.18 -18.57 7.93
N THR A 71 21.81 -19.13 8.96
CA THR A 71 21.93 -18.47 10.27
C THR A 71 23.01 -17.40 10.28
N VAL A 72 24.08 -17.59 9.51
CA VAL A 72 25.21 -16.64 9.45
C VAL A 72 24.81 -15.39 8.67
N GLU A 73 24.20 -15.54 7.49
CA GLU A 73 23.68 -14.40 6.70
C GLU A 73 22.62 -13.60 7.47
N GLU A 74 21.78 -14.27 8.27
CA GLU A 74 20.77 -13.58 9.08
C GLU A 74 21.40 -12.80 10.24
N GLU A 75 22.47 -13.31 10.85
CA GLU A 75 23.25 -12.54 11.84
C GLU A 75 23.98 -11.35 11.21
N GLU A 76 24.59 -11.52 10.03
CA GLU A 76 25.26 -10.44 9.30
C GLU A 76 24.28 -9.36 8.83
N ALA A 77 23.11 -9.76 8.29
CA ALA A 77 22.06 -8.81 7.91
C ALA A 77 21.51 -8.02 9.11
N ASN A 78 21.56 -8.59 10.32
CA ASN A 78 21.18 -7.91 11.55
C ASN A 78 22.28 -6.99 12.11
N ALA A 79 23.53 -7.11 11.65
CA ALA A 79 24.63 -6.23 12.06
C ALA A 79 24.59 -4.85 11.38
N VAL A 80 23.86 -4.71 10.28
CA VAL A 80 23.70 -3.43 9.56
C VAL A 80 22.92 -2.42 10.42
N PRO A 81 23.42 -1.18 10.60
CA PRO A 81 22.72 -0.15 11.37
C PRO A 81 21.28 0.06 10.88
N THR A 82 20.31 -0.13 11.77
CA THR A 82 18.90 0.04 11.42
C THR A 82 18.54 1.52 11.26
N HIS A 83 18.16 1.92 10.04
CA HIS A 83 17.73 3.27 9.74
C HIS A 83 16.25 3.46 10.06
N LYS A 84 15.93 3.69 11.35
CA LYS A 84 14.55 3.93 11.82
C LYS A 84 13.84 5.08 11.09
N ARG A 85 14.61 6.00 10.52
CA ARG A 85 14.14 7.15 9.74
C ARG A 85 13.40 6.75 8.45
N ALA A 86 13.52 5.51 7.98
CA ALA A 86 12.80 5.01 6.81
C ALA A 86 11.27 5.13 6.94
N ILE A 87 10.74 5.14 8.17
CA ILE A 87 9.32 5.41 8.43
C ILE A 87 8.85 6.76 7.86
N PHE A 88 9.71 7.79 7.89
CA PHE A 88 9.37 9.14 7.42
C PHE A 88 9.37 9.27 5.89
N ALA A 89 9.94 8.30 5.18
CA ALA A 89 9.81 8.22 3.72
C ALA A 89 8.47 7.60 3.33
N THR A 90 8.05 6.53 3.99
CA THR A 90 6.79 5.83 3.65
C THR A 90 5.55 6.56 4.14
N LEU A 91 5.61 7.15 5.33
CA LEU A 91 4.44 7.73 6.01
C LEU A 91 3.72 8.79 5.14
N PRO A 92 4.37 9.82 4.59
CA PRO A 92 3.66 10.86 3.85
C PRO A 92 3.02 10.39 2.54
N LEU A 93 3.63 9.42 1.88
CA LEU A 93 3.08 8.90 0.63
C LEU A 93 1.83 8.05 0.89
N PHE A 94 1.80 7.29 1.98
CA PHE A 94 0.60 6.57 2.40
C PHE A 94 -0.47 7.47 3.04
N MET A 95 -0.10 8.64 3.59
CA MET A 95 -1.07 9.70 3.86
C MET A 95 -1.72 10.18 2.56
N GLY A 96 -0.92 10.39 1.50
CA GLY A 96 -1.43 10.70 0.17
C GLY A 96 -2.40 9.67 -0.36
N TYR A 97 -2.00 8.40 -0.33
CA TYR A 97 -2.86 7.30 -0.76
C TYR A 97 -4.18 7.24 0.04
N ALA A 98 -4.12 7.38 1.37
CA ALA A 98 -5.30 7.41 2.22
C ALA A 98 -6.18 8.64 1.94
N GLY A 99 -5.61 9.81 1.68
CA GLY A 99 -6.35 11.03 1.34
C GLY A 99 -7.26 10.81 0.14
N MET A 100 -6.75 10.15 -0.90
CA MET A 100 -7.53 9.81 -2.10
C MET A 100 -8.70 8.86 -1.81
N ILE A 101 -8.59 7.98 -0.82
CA ILE A 101 -9.65 7.00 -0.50
C ILE A 101 -10.66 7.58 0.49
N VAL A 102 -10.16 8.19 1.56
CA VAL A 102 -10.96 8.64 2.71
C VAL A 102 -11.75 9.91 2.38
N LEU A 103 -11.16 10.84 1.63
CA LEU A 103 -11.76 12.15 1.38
C LEU A 103 -12.65 12.20 0.13
N GLN A 104 -12.89 11.07 -0.54
CA GLN A 104 -13.66 11.01 -1.80
C GLN A 104 -15.08 11.58 -1.67
N HIS A 105 -15.75 11.38 -0.52
CA HIS A 105 -17.11 11.87 -0.29
C HIS A 105 -17.15 13.41 -0.24
N HIS A 106 -16.12 14.04 0.32
CA HIS A 106 -15.99 15.50 0.38
C HIS A 106 -15.83 16.11 -1.01
N ILE A 107 -14.97 15.52 -1.86
CA ILE A 107 -14.85 15.95 -3.28
C ILE A 107 -16.21 15.80 -3.99
N LYS A 108 -16.87 14.65 -3.80
CA LYS A 108 -18.15 14.36 -4.43
C LYS A 108 -19.23 15.37 -4.01
N SER A 109 -19.30 15.70 -2.73
CA SER A 109 -20.17 16.73 -2.16
C SER A 109 -19.84 18.10 -2.74
N ARG A 110 -18.55 18.47 -2.82
CA ARG A 110 -18.09 19.76 -3.36
C ARG A 110 -18.45 19.98 -4.82
N ILE A 111 -18.46 18.92 -5.62
CA ILE A 111 -18.90 18.94 -7.03
C ILE A 111 -20.44 18.99 -7.13
N GLY A 112 -21.17 18.70 -6.05
CA GLY A 112 -22.63 18.66 -6.02
C GLY A 112 -23.22 17.33 -6.50
N ILE A 113 -22.45 16.23 -6.44
CA ILE A 113 -22.90 14.91 -6.86
C ILE A 113 -23.54 14.19 -5.67
N LYS A 114 -24.85 13.90 -5.77
CA LYS A 114 -25.57 13.17 -4.71
C LYS A 114 -25.15 11.69 -4.65
N ASP A 115 -25.21 11.11 -3.45
CA ASP A 115 -25.01 9.67 -3.19
C ASP A 115 -26.24 8.83 -3.59
N SER A 116 -26.59 8.90 -4.88
CA SER A 116 -27.64 8.07 -5.48
C SER A 116 -27.07 7.25 -6.62
N ASN A 117 -27.89 6.33 -7.19
CA ASN A 117 -27.57 5.58 -8.40
C ASN A 117 -27.57 6.47 -9.67
N HIS A 118 -27.30 7.76 -9.53
CA HIS A 118 -27.25 8.72 -10.61
C HIS A 118 -26.02 8.49 -11.48
N HIS A 119 -26.15 8.71 -12.80
CA HIS A 119 -25.07 8.50 -13.76
C HIS A 119 -23.76 9.20 -13.34
N MET A 120 -23.83 10.45 -12.86
CA MET A 120 -22.66 11.20 -12.39
C MET A 120 -21.94 10.58 -11.19
N SER A 121 -22.67 9.91 -10.30
CA SER A 121 -22.09 9.18 -9.16
C SER A 121 -21.26 7.99 -9.66
N ASN A 122 -21.75 7.29 -10.70
CA ASN A 122 -21.03 6.20 -11.35
C ASN A 122 -19.80 6.72 -12.11
N VAL A 123 -19.90 7.84 -12.82
CA VAL A 123 -18.77 8.48 -13.52
C VAL A 123 -17.69 8.94 -12.53
N PHE A 124 -18.09 9.53 -11.40
CA PHE A 124 -17.15 9.89 -10.33
C PHE A 124 -16.45 8.64 -9.76
N SER A 125 -17.21 7.58 -9.50
CA SER A 125 -16.67 6.30 -8.99
C SER A 125 -15.69 5.67 -10.00
N ALA A 126 -15.97 5.76 -11.30
CA ALA A 126 -15.05 5.36 -12.34
C ALA A 126 -13.77 6.21 -12.32
N GLY A 127 -13.88 7.52 -12.09
CA GLY A 127 -12.72 8.42 -11.90
C GLY A 127 -11.88 8.03 -10.69
N VAL A 128 -12.51 7.73 -9.55
CA VAL A 128 -11.82 7.21 -8.36
C VAL A 128 -11.09 5.89 -8.65
N ALA A 129 -11.69 5.01 -9.46
CA ALA A 129 -11.09 3.73 -9.83
C ALA A 129 -9.76 3.87 -10.59
N PHE A 130 -9.46 5.03 -11.21
CA PHE A 130 -8.18 5.27 -11.87
C PHE A 130 -6.99 5.24 -10.90
N LEU A 131 -7.22 5.44 -9.59
CA LEU A 131 -6.20 5.20 -8.55
C LEU A 131 -5.73 3.74 -8.57
N TYR A 132 -6.67 2.79 -8.59
CA TYR A 132 -6.36 1.37 -8.59
C TYR A 132 -5.78 0.91 -9.93
N TRP A 133 -6.29 1.44 -11.06
CA TRP A 133 -5.72 1.14 -12.38
C TRP A 133 -4.30 1.68 -12.53
N GLY A 134 -4.06 2.94 -12.14
CA GLY A 134 -2.72 3.53 -12.15
C GLY A 134 -1.76 2.72 -11.29
N ASN A 135 -2.21 2.32 -10.09
CA ASN A 135 -1.44 1.47 -9.18
C ASN A 135 -1.08 0.13 -9.85
N LEU A 136 -2.09 -0.62 -10.30
CA LEU A 136 -1.95 -1.95 -10.90
C LEU A 136 -0.99 -1.94 -12.11
N PHE A 137 -1.18 -1.02 -13.05
CA PHE A 137 -0.34 -0.97 -14.25
C PHE A 137 1.10 -0.60 -13.92
N LEU A 138 1.30 0.41 -13.07
CA LEU A 138 2.66 0.88 -12.76
C LEU A 138 3.38 -0.04 -11.79
N ARG A 139 2.69 -0.92 -11.06
CA ARG A 139 3.33 -1.95 -10.24
C ARG A 139 4.26 -2.85 -11.04
N MET A 140 3.94 -3.13 -12.31
CA MET A 140 4.81 -3.86 -13.23
C MET A 140 5.52 -2.95 -14.23
N LEU A 141 4.82 -1.95 -14.79
CA LEU A 141 5.32 -1.17 -15.90
C LEU A 141 6.31 -0.06 -15.50
N HIS A 142 6.53 0.23 -14.21
CA HIS A 142 7.51 1.26 -13.82
C HIS A 142 8.92 0.96 -14.34
N ASN A 143 9.30 -0.31 -14.54
CA ASN A 143 10.60 -0.68 -15.15
C ASN A 143 10.69 -0.33 -16.63
N VAL A 144 9.57 -0.26 -17.33
CA VAL A 144 9.47 0.09 -18.75
C VAL A 144 9.29 1.60 -18.90
N VAL A 145 8.30 2.16 -18.20
CA VAL A 145 7.95 3.59 -18.25
C VAL A 145 9.09 4.47 -17.73
N PHE A 146 9.76 4.06 -16.66
CA PHE A 146 10.87 4.79 -16.06
C PHE A 146 12.20 4.08 -16.28
N THR A 147 12.40 3.49 -17.46
CA THR A 147 13.61 2.72 -17.79
C THR A 147 14.91 3.53 -17.68
N CYS A 148 14.85 4.85 -17.84
CA CYS A 148 16.01 5.74 -17.72
C CYS A 148 16.32 6.15 -16.27
N LEU A 149 15.45 5.80 -15.33
CA LEU A 149 15.59 6.16 -13.92
C LEU A 149 15.95 4.93 -13.11
N VAL A 150 16.94 5.07 -12.22
CA VAL A 150 17.19 4.05 -11.19
C VAL A 150 16.07 4.06 -10.15
N PRO A 151 15.82 2.95 -9.40
CA PRO A 151 14.74 2.85 -8.42
C PRO A 151 14.65 4.04 -7.45
N ARG A 152 15.79 4.58 -7.00
CA ARG A 152 15.82 5.76 -6.11
C ARG A 152 15.13 6.99 -6.72
N TYR A 153 15.36 7.27 -8.01
CA TYR A 153 14.70 8.40 -8.68
C TYR A 153 13.26 8.10 -9.04
N ARG A 154 12.88 6.83 -9.21
CA ARG A 154 11.46 6.44 -9.36
C ARG A 154 10.65 6.72 -8.09
N VAL A 155 11.27 6.57 -6.91
CA VAL A 155 10.69 7.02 -5.62
C VAL A 155 10.51 8.53 -5.59
N VAL A 156 11.49 9.30 -6.11
CA VAL A 156 11.37 10.77 -6.22
C VAL A 156 10.19 11.16 -7.10
N VAL A 157 10.07 10.56 -8.29
CA VAL A 157 8.94 10.78 -9.20
C VAL A 157 7.62 10.45 -8.51
N ALA A 158 7.54 9.36 -7.75
CA ALA A 158 6.33 9.00 -7.02
C ALA A 158 5.90 10.08 -6.00
N PHE A 159 6.82 10.64 -5.21
CA PHE A 159 6.48 11.76 -4.31
C PHE A 159 5.98 12.99 -5.06
N LEU A 160 6.65 13.36 -6.16
CA LEU A 160 6.24 14.51 -6.97
C LEU A 160 4.85 14.32 -7.57
N LEU A 161 4.55 13.12 -8.09
CA LEU A 161 3.24 12.79 -8.63
C LEU A 161 2.15 12.76 -7.55
N MET A 162 2.44 12.22 -6.37
CA MET A 162 1.49 12.22 -5.24
C MET A 162 1.18 13.64 -4.75
N SER A 163 2.22 14.48 -4.64
CA SER A 163 2.07 15.90 -4.30
C SER A 163 1.29 16.64 -5.38
N LEU A 164 1.57 16.38 -6.66
CA LEU A 164 0.86 16.99 -7.78
C LEU A 164 -0.62 16.60 -7.76
N ALA A 165 -0.94 15.32 -7.53
CA ALA A 165 -2.31 14.84 -7.44
C ALA A 165 -3.13 15.60 -6.38
N HIS A 166 -2.58 15.77 -5.17
CA HIS A 166 -3.25 16.49 -4.08
C HIS A 166 -3.34 18.00 -4.34
N SER A 167 -2.28 18.60 -4.88
CA SER A 167 -2.30 20.00 -5.32
C SER A 167 -3.34 20.25 -6.41
N THR A 168 -3.50 19.32 -7.36
CA THR A 168 -4.53 19.40 -8.42
C THR A 168 -5.93 19.35 -7.81
N LEU A 169 -6.21 18.45 -6.86
CA LEU A 169 -7.50 18.38 -6.18
C LEU A 169 -7.81 19.68 -5.42
N PHE A 170 -6.86 20.16 -4.63
CA PHE A 170 -6.99 21.42 -3.90
C PHE A 170 -7.27 22.60 -4.85
N PHE A 171 -6.42 22.78 -5.85
CA PHE A 171 -6.54 23.91 -6.77
C PHE A 171 -7.83 23.82 -7.60
N ALA A 172 -8.16 22.66 -8.15
CA ALA A 172 -9.34 22.50 -9.00
C ALA A 172 -10.65 22.70 -8.23
N TYR A 173 -10.79 22.11 -7.03
CA TYR A 173 -12.08 22.06 -6.34
C TYR A 173 -12.26 23.14 -5.25
N TYR A 174 -11.18 23.62 -4.64
CA TYR A 174 -11.25 24.60 -3.55
C TYR A 174 -10.82 26.01 -3.97
N VAL A 175 -9.89 26.14 -4.93
CA VAL A 175 -9.45 27.46 -5.43
C VAL A 175 -10.23 27.88 -6.67
N ALA A 176 -10.33 27.01 -7.67
CA ALA A 176 -10.98 27.29 -8.95
C ALA A 176 -12.49 26.97 -8.97
N ASP A 177 -13.02 26.36 -7.89
CA ASP A 177 -14.40 25.87 -7.76
C ASP A 177 -14.92 25.09 -8.98
N SER A 178 -14.03 24.31 -9.63
CA SER A 178 -14.38 23.55 -10.82
C SER A 178 -15.36 22.43 -10.48
N LYS A 179 -16.45 22.30 -11.23
CA LYS A 179 -17.40 21.18 -11.09
C LYS A 179 -17.09 20.01 -12.04
N SER A 180 -15.94 20.03 -12.71
CA SER A 180 -15.57 18.98 -13.65
C SER A 180 -15.06 17.73 -12.93
N VAL A 181 -15.62 16.57 -13.28
CA VAL A 181 -15.12 15.26 -12.81
C VAL A 181 -13.79 14.90 -13.48
N ALA A 182 -13.39 15.56 -14.58
CA ALA A 182 -12.13 15.29 -15.27
C ALA A 182 -10.91 15.43 -14.34
N TRP A 183 -10.94 16.39 -13.41
CA TRP A 183 -9.86 16.57 -12.43
C TRP A 183 -9.76 15.39 -11.46
N THR A 184 -10.87 14.70 -11.17
CA THR A 184 -10.87 13.45 -10.40
C THR A 184 -10.11 12.37 -11.17
N PHE A 185 -10.39 12.15 -12.46
CA PHE A 185 -9.66 11.17 -13.28
C PHE A 185 -8.15 11.45 -13.30
N ILE A 186 -7.77 12.71 -13.56
CA ILE A 186 -6.35 13.11 -13.67
C ILE A 186 -5.64 12.89 -12.32
N SER A 187 -6.17 13.45 -11.24
CA SER A 187 -5.53 13.37 -9.92
C SER A 187 -5.46 11.94 -9.38
N TYR A 188 -6.54 11.15 -9.52
CA TYR A 188 -6.54 9.75 -9.06
C TYR A 188 -5.60 8.89 -9.90
N LEU A 189 -5.50 9.12 -11.21
CA LEU A 189 -4.49 8.44 -12.04
C LEU A 189 -3.07 8.79 -11.60
N LEU A 190 -2.76 10.07 -11.36
CA LEU A 190 -1.44 10.50 -10.90
C LEU A 190 -1.08 9.88 -9.54
N ALA A 191 -2.02 9.87 -8.59
CA ALA A 191 -1.82 9.20 -7.31
C ALA A 191 -1.65 7.68 -7.45
N GLY A 192 -2.36 7.06 -8.41
CA GLY A 192 -2.23 5.65 -8.74
C GLY A 192 -0.84 5.31 -9.28
N ILE A 193 -0.37 6.10 -10.25
CA ILE A 193 1.00 5.99 -10.80
C ILE A 193 2.03 6.18 -9.70
N ALA A 194 1.82 7.15 -8.80
CA ALA A 194 2.70 7.40 -7.66
C ALA A 194 2.83 6.18 -6.76
N ILE A 195 1.72 5.63 -6.24
CA ILE A 195 1.76 4.48 -5.32
C ILE A 195 2.26 3.20 -6.02
N GLY A 196 1.86 2.98 -7.29
CA GLY A 196 2.28 1.84 -8.09
C GLY A 196 3.79 1.82 -8.36
N SER A 197 4.39 3.00 -8.54
CA SER A 197 5.83 3.14 -8.69
C SER A 197 6.57 3.15 -7.34
N PHE A 198 5.96 3.65 -6.26
CA PHE A 198 6.68 3.85 -5.00
C PHE A 198 7.08 2.56 -4.31
N GLU A 199 6.14 1.65 -4.04
CA GLU A 199 6.33 0.56 -3.07
C GLU A 199 7.46 -0.40 -3.46
N SER A 200 7.46 -0.93 -4.68
CA SER A 200 8.51 -1.85 -5.13
C SER A 200 9.89 -1.18 -5.15
N ASN A 201 9.95 0.08 -5.58
CA ASN A 201 11.20 0.82 -5.70
C ASN A 201 11.77 1.25 -4.35
N VAL A 202 10.92 1.69 -3.40
CA VAL A 202 11.39 2.01 -2.04
C VAL A 202 11.85 0.73 -1.34
N MET A 203 11.11 -0.39 -1.46
CA MET A 203 11.52 -1.64 -0.83
C MET A 203 12.84 -2.13 -1.42
N SER A 204 13.03 -2.04 -2.73
CA SER A 204 14.31 -2.37 -3.39
C SER A 204 15.46 -1.47 -2.91
N CYS A 205 15.25 -0.16 -2.76
CA CYS A 205 16.24 0.76 -2.20
C CYS A 205 16.61 0.46 -0.74
N LEU A 206 15.70 -0.14 0.03
CA LEU A 206 15.93 -0.48 1.43
C LEU A 206 16.49 -1.90 1.61
N THR A 207 16.49 -2.76 0.59
CA THR A 207 17.07 -4.13 0.63
C THR A 207 18.51 -4.12 1.16
N PRO A 208 19.44 -3.33 0.61
CA PRO A 208 20.83 -3.34 1.09
C PRO A 208 21.01 -2.73 2.50
N LEU A 209 19.97 -2.12 3.07
CA LEU A 209 20.01 -1.50 4.42
C LEU A 209 19.49 -2.45 5.52
N GLY A 210 19.21 -3.70 5.17
CA GLY A 210 18.81 -4.76 6.09
C GLY A 210 17.32 -4.75 6.49
N HIS A 211 16.89 -5.90 7.01
CA HIS A 211 15.51 -6.17 7.43
C HIS A 211 14.98 -5.19 8.47
N GLY A 212 15.84 -4.75 9.39
CA GLY A 212 15.49 -3.77 10.42
C GLY A 212 15.01 -2.46 9.81
N THR A 213 15.70 -1.96 8.78
CA THR A 213 15.34 -0.71 8.09
C THR A 213 14.00 -0.86 7.34
N LYS A 214 13.83 -1.97 6.61
CA LYS A 214 12.56 -2.29 5.93
C LYS A 214 11.39 -2.40 6.89
N SER A 215 11.58 -3.01 8.06
CA SER A 215 10.54 -3.11 9.09
C SER A 215 9.97 -1.73 9.45
N TRP A 216 10.82 -0.72 9.63
CA TRP A 216 10.37 0.66 9.92
C TRP A 216 9.63 1.32 8.76
N ALA A 217 10.07 1.09 7.52
CA ALA A 217 9.35 1.57 6.34
C ALA A 217 7.96 0.90 6.22
N VAL A 218 7.90 -0.42 6.39
CA VAL A 218 6.66 -1.21 6.34
C VAL A 218 5.69 -0.78 7.44
N ILE A 219 6.17 -0.41 8.65
CA ILE A 219 5.35 0.17 9.73
C ILE A 219 4.83 1.58 9.38
N GLY A 220 5.55 2.35 8.57
CA GLY A 220 5.10 3.67 8.16
C GLY A 220 3.84 3.67 7.30
N ILE A 221 3.54 2.54 6.64
CA ILE A 221 2.34 2.33 5.82
C ILE A 221 1.05 2.51 6.65
N PRO A 222 0.77 1.69 7.69
CA PRO A 222 -0.44 1.85 8.50
C PRO A 222 -0.47 3.16 9.28
N VAL A 223 0.69 3.67 9.71
CA VAL A 223 0.76 4.97 10.41
C VAL A 223 0.33 6.10 9.49
N GLY A 224 0.90 6.17 8.29
CA GLY A 224 0.54 7.20 7.29
C GLY A 224 -0.94 7.12 6.91
N PHE A 225 -1.43 5.92 6.64
CA PHE A 225 -2.83 5.73 6.28
C PHE A 225 -3.79 6.21 7.39
N ASN A 226 -3.49 5.84 8.65
CA ASN A 226 -4.36 6.14 9.77
C ASN A 226 -4.26 7.55 10.32
N LEU A 227 -3.15 8.26 10.09
CA LEU A 227 -3.10 9.70 10.37
C LEU A 227 -4.18 10.46 9.59
N VAL A 228 -4.51 10.01 8.39
CA VAL A 228 -5.60 10.57 7.58
C VAL A 228 -6.95 9.97 8.00
N SER A 229 -7.07 8.64 8.03
CA SER A 229 -8.36 7.95 8.30
C SER A 229 -8.84 8.00 9.75
N VAL A 230 -8.02 8.47 10.70
CA VAL A 230 -8.44 8.75 12.07
C VAL A 230 -8.34 10.24 12.35
N GLY A 231 -7.20 10.85 12.00
CA GLY A 231 -6.95 12.27 12.29
C GLY A 231 -7.96 13.21 11.63
N PHE A 232 -8.24 13.05 10.33
CA PHE A 232 -9.20 13.93 9.66
C PHE A 232 -10.65 13.63 10.03
N PHE A 233 -11.03 12.38 10.30
CA PHE A 233 -12.37 12.10 10.80
C PHE A 233 -12.62 12.72 12.19
N ILE A 234 -11.61 12.77 13.05
CA ILE A 234 -11.70 13.53 14.31
C ILE A 234 -11.87 15.02 14.00
N ALA A 235 -11.09 15.58 13.07
CA ALA A 235 -11.23 16.98 12.68
C ALA A 235 -12.64 17.30 12.12
N PHE A 236 -13.18 16.45 11.25
CA PHE A 236 -14.52 16.57 10.68
C PHE A 236 -15.63 16.31 11.70
N ALA A 237 -15.38 15.51 12.74
CA ALA A 237 -16.32 15.34 13.83
C ALA A 237 -16.45 16.63 14.68
N ILE A 238 -15.37 17.40 14.81
CA ILE A 238 -15.38 18.69 15.53
C ILE A 238 -16.03 19.78 14.68
N LYS A 239 -15.72 19.83 13.39
CA LYS A 239 -16.27 20.79 12.43
C LYS A 239 -16.68 20.09 11.13
N PRO A 240 -17.91 19.55 11.08
CA PRO A 240 -18.43 19.04 9.82
C PRO A 240 -18.56 20.18 8.81
N ASP A 241 -18.30 19.89 7.54
CA ASP A 241 -18.49 20.80 6.41
C ASP A 241 -17.57 22.06 6.38
N ASP A 242 -16.49 22.10 7.18
CA ASP A 242 -15.51 23.18 7.12
C ASP A 242 -14.58 23.01 5.90
N GLU A 243 -14.89 23.76 4.83
CA GLU A 243 -14.13 23.76 3.58
C GLU A 243 -12.63 24.04 3.76
N PHE A 244 -12.25 24.81 4.79
CA PHE A 244 -10.84 25.09 5.08
C PHE A 244 -10.11 23.87 5.64
N ILE A 245 -10.79 23.04 6.45
CA ILE A 245 -10.22 21.80 6.96
C ILE A 245 -10.05 20.80 5.81
N GLU A 246 -11.07 20.67 4.96
CA GLU A 246 -11.02 19.76 3.81
C GLU A 246 -9.93 20.16 2.81
N GLY A 247 -9.93 21.44 2.37
CA GLY A 247 -8.91 21.95 1.45
C GLY A 247 -7.52 21.92 2.09
N GLY A 248 -7.42 22.27 3.36
CA GLY A 248 -6.19 22.23 4.16
C GLY A 248 -5.59 20.83 4.27
N ALA A 249 -6.42 19.78 4.31
CA ALA A 249 -5.95 18.40 4.31
C ALA A 249 -5.14 18.06 3.05
N TYR A 250 -5.64 18.42 1.86
CA TYR A 250 -4.93 18.20 0.60
C TYR A 250 -3.60 18.95 0.54
N VAL A 251 -3.59 20.22 0.96
CA VAL A 251 -2.36 21.05 1.01
C VAL A 251 -1.34 20.46 1.99
N LEU A 252 -1.78 20.10 3.19
CA LEU A 252 -0.91 19.50 4.20
C LEU A 252 -0.29 18.20 3.69
N ILE A 253 -1.08 17.31 3.09
CA ILE A 253 -0.59 16.06 2.51
C ILE A 253 0.44 16.33 1.40
N ALA A 254 0.17 17.29 0.50
CA ALA A 254 1.12 17.67 -0.54
C ALA A 254 2.46 18.15 0.04
N ILE A 255 2.42 19.06 1.03
CA ILE A 255 3.62 19.56 1.72
C ILE A 255 4.37 18.42 2.42
N LEU A 256 3.67 17.53 3.12
CA LEU A 256 4.27 16.38 3.79
C LEU A 256 4.90 15.40 2.80
N ASN A 257 4.36 15.24 1.59
CA ASN A 257 4.99 14.44 0.54
C ASN A 257 6.31 15.07 0.08
N ILE A 258 6.38 16.39 -0.08
CA ILE A 258 7.63 17.08 -0.40
C ILE A 258 8.63 16.98 0.76
N ALA A 259 8.18 17.12 2.00
CA ALA A 259 9.03 16.91 3.17
C ALA A 259 9.56 15.46 3.22
N GLY A 260 8.68 14.47 2.98
CA GLY A 260 9.03 13.05 2.89
C GLY A 260 10.06 12.75 1.80
N LEU A 261 9.93 13.41 0.64
CA LEU A 261 10.92 13.37 -0.44
C LEU A 261 12.28 13.89 0.02
N VAL A 262 12.32 15.07 0.65
CA VAL A 262 13.58 15.65 1.18
C VAL A 262 14.19 14.72 2.22
N PHE A 263 13.39 14.17 3.14
CA PHE A 263 13.84 13.18 4.11
C PHE A 263 14.35 11.90 3.46
N PHE A 264 13.71 11.41 2.40
CA PHE A 264 14.18 10.24 1.66
C PHE A 264 15.56 10.51 1.03
N LEU A 265 15.72 11.65 0.36
CA LEU A 265 16.96 12.02 -0.32
C LEU A 265 18.12 12.23 0.65
N LEU A 266 17.89 12.88 1.78
CA LEU A 266 18.92 13.23 2.76
C LEU A 266 19.13 12.16 3.85
N GLY A 267 18.07 11.43 4.20
CA GLY A 267 18.03 10.54 5.36
C GLY A 267 18.26 9.06 5.04
N ILE A 268 18.03 8.64 3.79
CA ILE A 268 18.24 7.25 3.36
C ILE A 268 19.51 7.18 2.51
N PRO A 269 20.58 6.53 2.98
CA PRO A 269 21.83 6.45 2.23
C PRO A 269 21.61 5.73 0.89
N TYR A 270 22.33 6.18 -0.13
CA TYR A 270 22.36 5.48 -1.41
C TYR A 270 23.43 4.40 -1.37
N VAL A 271 23.00 3.14 -1.44
CA VAL A 271 23.88 1.98 -1.58
C VAL A 271 23.60 1.38 -2.95
N ALA A 272 24.63 1.32 -3.80
CA ALA A 272 24.50 0.69 -5.11
C ALA A 272 24.27 -0.82 -4.92
N PHE A 273 23.29 -1.37 -5.64
CA PHE A 273 22.87 -2.77 -5.53
C PHE A 273 22.53 -3.30 -6.93
N GLU A 274 22.60 -4.60 -7.19
CA GLU A 274 22.44 -5.11 -8.57
C GLU A 274 21.10 -4.72 -9.20
N ALA A 275 20.01 -4.78 -8.43
CA ALA A 275 18.68 -4.34 -8.87
C ALA A 275 18.59 -2.81 -9.12
N SER A 276 19.55 -2.01 -8.64
CA SER A 276 19.56 -0.57 -8.92
C SER A 276 19.93 -0.25 -10.37
N LYS A 277 20.44 -1.23 -11.12
CA LYS A 277 20.81 -1.12 -12.55
C LYS A 277 19.72 -1.66 -13.49
N ASP A 278 18.51 -1.89 -12.98
CA ASP A 278 17.41 -2.46 -13.76
C ASP A 278 16.85 -1.47 -14.81
N ASN A 279 16.98 -1.86 -16.08
CA ASN A 279 16.35 -1.20 -17.22
C ASN A 279 15.29 -2.10 -17.86
N ALA A 280 14.52 -1.58 -18.82
CA ALA A 280 13.45 -2.31 -19.50
C ALA A 280 13.94 -3.62 -20.15
N ILE A 281 15.14 -3.62 -20.74
CA ILE A 281 15.70 -4.81 -21.40
C ILE A 281 16.01 -5.90 -20.37
N LYS A 282 16.68 -5.53 -19.27
CA LYS A 282 16.95 -6.46 -18.15
C LYS A 282 15.65 -6.99 -17.57
N PHE A 283 14.67 -6.12 -17.31
CA PHE A 283 13.37 -6.51 -16.80
C PHE A 283 12.66 -7.52 -17.72
N LEU A 284 12.61 -7.27 -19.03
CA LEU A 284 11.99 -8.19 -19.99
C LEU A 284 12.71 -9.54 -20.02
N ARG A 285 14.04 -9.55 -19.96
CA ARG A 285 14.85 -10.78 -19.87
C ARG A 285 14.62 -11.53 -18.56
N ASP A 286 14.46 -10.81 -17.45
CA ASP A 286 14.20 -11.43 -16.15
C ASP A 286 12.76 -11.98 -16.08
N MET A 287 11.82 -11.35 -16.79
CA MET A 287 10.47 -11.88 -17.02
C MET A 287 10.46 -13.15 -17.89
N THR A 288 11.33 -13.28 -18.89
CA THR A 288 11.41 -14.54 -19.67
C THR A 288 12.02 -15.70 -18.85
N THR A 289 12.76 -15.40 -17.79
CA THR A 289 13.32 -16.39 -16.86
C THR A 289 12.46 -16.61 -15.61
N PHE A 290 11.15 -16.30 -15.69
CA PHE A 290 10.20 -16.39 -14.56
C PHE A 290 10.22 -17.74 -13.81
N ARG A 291 10.53 -18.85 -14.48
CA ARG A 291 10.61 -20.18 -13.85
C ARG A 291 11.62 -20.25 -12.70
N ARG A 292 12.61 -19.34 -12.66
CA ARG A 292 13.63 -19.30 -11.60
C ARG A 292 13.14 -18.64 -10.31
N TRP A 293 12.21 -17.68 -10.39
CA TRP A 293 11.82 -16.86 -9.24
C TRP A 293 10.32 -16.90 -8.92
N LEU A 294 9.45 -17.02 -9.92
CA LEU A 294 8.00 -17.00 -9.72
C LEU A 294 7.49 -18.21 -8.89
N PRO A 295 7.96 -19.45 -9.12
CA PRO A 295 7.57 -20.59 -8.29
C PRO A 295 8.03 -20.49 -6.82
N ILE A 296 8.98 -19.61 -6.51
CA ILE A 296 9.42 -19.36 -5.13
C ILE A 296 8.38 -18.49 -4.41
N ILE A 297 7.84 -17.47 -5.09
CA ILE A 297 6.98 -16.46 -4.48
C ILE A 297 5.47 -16.68 -4.66
N TRP A 298 5.02 -17.60 -5.51
CA TRP A 298 3.60 -17.68 -5.90
C TRP A 298 2.62 -17.82 -4.72
N ARG A 299 3.00 -18.53 -3.65
CA ARG A 299 2.16 -18.68 -2.44
C ARG A 299 1.98 -17.35 -1.72
N HIS A 300 3.04 -16.54 -1.68
CA HIS A 300 3.03 -15.20 -1.12
C HIS A 300 2.18 -14.25 -1.96
N SER A 301 2.27 -14.35 -3.30
CA SER A 301 1.42 -13.58 -4.22
C SER A 301 -0.06 -13.94 -4.10
N LEU A 302 -0.38 -15.24 -4.06
CA LEU A 302 -1.76 -15.70 -3.87
C LEU A 302 -2.31 -15.24 -2.51
N SER A 303 -1.52 -15.36 -1.45
CA SER A 303 -1.92 -14.91 -0.12
C SER A 303 -2.21 -13.41 -0.10
N LEU A 304 -1.36 -12.60 -0.73
CA LEU A 304 -1.59 -11.16 -0.80
C LEU A 304 -2.83 -10.83 -1.65
N CYS A 305 -3.09 -11.55 -2.75
CA CYS A 305 -4.29 -11.35 -3.57
C CYS A 305 -5.58 -11.59 -2.77
N VAL A 306 -5.68 -12.72 -2.07
CA VAL A 306 -6.85 -13.04 -1.24
C VAL A 306 -7.00 -12.05 -0.10
N ASP A 307 -5.89 -11.65 0.54
CA ASP A 307 -5.90 -10.67 1.60
C ASP A 307 -6.35 -9.28 1.12
N MET A 308 -5.76 -8.77 0.05
CA MET A 308 -6.13 -7.48 -0.56
C MET A 308 -7.58 -7.46 -1.05
N PHE A 309 -8.11 -8.59 -1.52
CA PHE A 309 -9.53 -8.76 -1.78
C PHE A 309 -10.36 -8.52 -0.51
N CYS A 310 -10.01 -9.18 0.60
CA CYS A 310 -10.71 -9.02 1.86
C CYS A 310 -10.59 -7.59 2.41
N VAL A 311 -9.38 -7.01 2.44
CA VAL A 311 -9.14 -5.64 2.89
C VAL A 311 -10.00 -4.65 2.10
N SER A 312 -9.95 -4.71 0.76
CA SER A 312 -10.68 -3.80 -0.13
C SER A 312 -12.20 -3.96 0.02
N LEU A 313 -12.69 -5.20 0.04
CA LEU A 313 -14.12 -5.50 0.14
C LEU A 313 -14.69 -5.08 1.50
N PHE A 314 -14.11 -5.55 2.60
CA PHE A 314 -14.68 -5.38 3.93
C PHE A 314 -14.45 -3.97 4.52
N SER A 315 -13.38 -3.28 4.12
CA SER A 315 -13.22 -1.85 4.44
C SER A 315 -14.24 -0.97 3.73
N SER A 316 -14.67 -1.36 2.53
CA SER A 316 -15.70 -0.62 1.80
C SER A 316 -17.11 -0.98 2.29
N ILE A 317 -17.37 -2.27 2.55
CA ILE A 317 -18.71 -2.75 2.87
C ILE A 317 -19.25 -2.21 4.19
N VAL A 318 -18.37 -1.99 5.16
CA VAL A 318 -18.72 -1.44 6.47
C VAL A 318 -19.36 -0.06 6.34
N LEU A 319 -18.91 0.76 5.37
CA LEU A 319 -19.45 2.08 5.10
C LEU A 319 -20.92 2.02 4.63
N TYR A 320 -21.30 0.92 3.98
CA TYR A 320 -22.68 0.69 3.51
C TYR A 320 -23.56 0.00 4.54
N ILE A 321 -23.03 -0.98 5.28
CA ILE A 321 -23.78 -1.67 6.34
C ILE A 321 -24.23 -0.64 7.38
N TYR A 322 -23.35 0.31 7.72
CA TYR A 322 -23.58 1.30 8.76
C TYR A 322 -23.80 2.71 8.18
N ASP A 323 -24.53 2.80 7.07
CA ASP A 323 -24.88 4.07 6.45
C ASP A 323 -26.10 4.74 7.10
N THR A 324 -26.03 4.95 8.42
CA THR A 324 -27.05 5.63 9.24
C THR A 324 -26.38 6.65 10.15
N SER A 325 -27.08 7.71 10.57
CA SER A 325 -26.53 8.73 11.49
C SER A 325 -26.10 8.11 12.82
N ASP A 326 -26.94 7.19 13.30
CA ASP A 326 -26.81 6.48 14.57
C ASP A 326 -26.77 4.98 14.28
N ILE A 327 -25.71 4.34 14.77
CA ILE A 327 -25.43 2.93 14.53
C ILE A 327 -25.83 2.15 15.79
N PRO A 328 -26.78 1.20 15.70
CA PRO A 328 -27.15 0.40 16.86
C PRO A 328 -26.01 -0.55 17.23
N LEU A 329 -25.67 -0.65 18.52
CA LEU A 329 -24.57 -1.50 19.00
C LEU A 329 -24.81 -2.99 18.73
N TRP A 330 -26.08 -3.40 18.76
CA TRP A 330 -26.57 -4.73 18.42
C TRP A 330 -27.72 -4.61 17.43
N PRO A 331 -27.96 -5.61 16.56
CA PRO A 331 -29.15 -5.63 15.71
C PRO A 331 -30.42 -5.39 16.54
N TYR A 332 -31.27 -4.47 16.10
CA TYR A 332 -32.52 -4.08 16.79
C TYR A 332 -32.38 -3.41 18.17
N SER A 333 -31.17 -3.03 18.61
CA SER A 333 -30.98 -2.31 19.87
C SER A 333 -31.34 -0.82 19.77
N THR A 334 -31.86 -0.26 20.87
CA THR A 334 -32.07 1.19 21.03
C THR A 334 -30.80 1.93 21.45
N THR A 335 -29.76 1.22 21.92
CA THR A 335 -28.47 1.83 22.24
C THR A 335 -27.67 2.03 20.98
N THR A 336 -27.44 3.29 20.62
CA THR A 336 -26.74 3.68 19.40
C THR A 336 -25.43 4.41 19.69
N VAL A 337 -24.56 4.47 18.67
CA VAL A 337 -23.35 5.29 18.65
C VAL A 337 -23.37 6.17 17.38
N PRO A 338 -22.89 7.42 17.43
CA PRO A 338 -22.78 8.25 16.23
C PRO A 338 -21.87 7.62 15.16
N LYS A 339 -22.25 7.73 13.88
CA LYS A 339 -21.54 7.16 12.72
C LYS A 339 -20.03 7.42 12.74
N ASN A 340 -19.64 8.68 12.93
CA ASN A 340 -18.23 9.09 12.92
C ASN A 340 -17.46 8.49 14.10
N GLY A 341 -18.10 8.36 15.27
CA GLY A 341 -17.48 7.73 16.44
C GLY A 341 -17.22 6.23 16.22
N PHE A 342 -18.18 5.52 15.63
CA PHE A 342 -17.99 4.12 15.23
C PHE A 342 -16.87 3.96 14.19
N GLN A 343 -16.87 4.79 13.14
CA GLN A 343 -15.85 4.74 12.09
C GLN A 343 -14.44 5.00 12.65
N ALA A 344 -14.30 5.94 13.60
CA ALA A 344 -13.03 6.19 14.27
C ALA A 344 -12.53 4.96 15.05
N VAL A 345 -13.41 4.28 15.80
CA VAL A 345 -13.07 3.05 16.53
C VAL A 345 -12.72 1.91 15.56
N TYR A 346 -13.50 1.75 14.49
CA TYR A 346 -13.26 0.76 13.45
C TYR A 346 -11.87 0.96 12.78
N ASN A 347 -11.55 2.19 12.39
CA ASN A 347 -10.25 2.54 11.80
C ASN A 347 -9.11 2.41 12.81
N LEU A 348 -9.33 2.71 14.09
CA LEU A 348 -8.34 2.45 15.14
C LEU A 348 -8.05 0.95 15.29
N CYS A 349 -9.06 0.09 15.26
CA CYS A 349 -8.86 -1.36 15.27
C CYS A 349 -8.15 -1.85 14.00
N SER A 350 -8.48 -1.30 12.83
CA SER A 350 -7.77 -1.53 11.57
C SER A 350 -6.27 -1.19 11.68
N PHE A 351 -5.96 0.01 12.20
CA PHE A 351 -4.59 0.44 12.50
C PHE A 351 -3.85 -0.53 13.42
N LEU A 352 -4.47 -0.86 14.56
CA LEU A 352 -3.85 -1.74 15.55
C LEU A 352 -3.57 -3.12 14.97
N GLY A 353 -4.48 -3.66 14.15
CA GLY A 353 -4.28 -4.94 13.45
C GLY A 353 -3.03 -4.90 12.58
N ASP A 354 -2.97 -3.95 11.64
CA ASP A 354 -1.87 -3.84 10.66
C ASP A 354 -0.52 -3.46 11.32
N PHE A 355 -0.54 -2.54 12.28
CA PHE A 355 0.67 -2.11 12.99
C PHE A 355 1.26 -3.24 13.83
N THR A 356 0.43 -3.95 14.61
CA THR A 356 0.90 -5.02 15.50
C THR A 356 1.41 -6.21 14.71
N SER A 357 0.72 -6.61 13.64
CA SER A 357 1.13 -7.77 12.82
C SER A 357 2.43 -7.52 12.07
N ARG A 358 2.66 -6.34 11.50
CA ARG A 358 3.94 -5.96 10.88
C ARG A 358 5.07 -5.99 11.90
N ARG A 359 4.83 -5.48 13.12
CA ARG A 359 5.83 -5.48 14.18
C ARG A 359 6.17 -6.88 14.67
N LEU A 360 5.17 -7.77 14.77
CA LEU A 360 5.33 -9.16 15.19
C LEU A 360 6.02 -10.02 14.12
N ALA A 361 5.67 -9.85 12.84
CA ALA A 361 6.23 -10.64 11.74
C ALA A 361 7.76 -10.56 11.61
N TYR A 362 8.37 -9.42 11.99
CA TYR A 362 9.83 -9.26 12.03
C TYR A 362 10.49 -9.84 13.29
N ARG A 363 9.71 -10.14 14.34
CA ARG A 363 10.20 -10.81 15.56
C ARG A 363 9.99 -12.33 15.49
N ASP A 364 8.95 -12.75 14.78
CA ASP A 364 8.58 -14.14 14.64
C ASP A 364 9.40 -14.87 13.57
N LYS A 365 9.43 -16.20 13.69
CA LYS A 365 9.99 -17.09 12.65
C LYS A 365 9.14 -16.99 11.38
N PRO A 366 9.74 -17.08 10.17
CA PRO A 366 8.98 -17.11 8.92
C PRO A 366 7.93 -18.22 8.94
N ARG A 367 6.69 -17.89 8.57
CA ARG A 367 5.57 -18.82 8.45
C ARG A 367 5.01 -18.76 7.03
N ASN A 368 4.36 -19.83 6.60
CA ASN A 368 3.65 -19.83 5.33
C ASN A 368 2.47 -18.83 5.42
N PRO A 369 2.40 -17.84 4.51
CA PRO A 369 1.44 -16.74 4.61
C PRO A 369 -0.02 -17.21 4.48
N LEU A 370 -0.27 -18.34 3.82
CA LEU A 370 -1.61 -18.89 3.63
C LEU A 370 -2.32 -19.22 4.95
N PHE A 371 -1.57 -19.55 6.01
CA PHE A 371 -2.16 -19.82 7.32
C PHE A 371 -2.88 -18.62 7.92
N PHE A 372 -2.42 -17.41 7.62
CA PHE A 372 -3.06 -16.20 8.13
C PHE A 372 -4.43 -15.96 7.50
N LEU A 373 -4.70 -16.46 6.29
CA LEU A 373 -5.98 -16.26 5.59
C LEU A 373 -7.19 -16.78 6.37
N VAL A 374 -7.02 -17.79 7.23
CA VAL A 374 -8.09 -18.28 8.12
C VAL A 374 -8.59 -17.16 9.04
N LEU A 375 -7.69 -16.32 9.57
CA LEU A 375 -8.07 -15.18 10.39
C LEU A 375 -8.81 -14.11 9.60
N SER A 376 -8.47 -13.93 8.31
CA SER A 376 -9.15 -12.97 7.42
C SER A 376 -10.59 -13.42 7.14
N VAL A 377 -10.80 -14.73 6.94
CA VAL A 377 -12.14 -15.32 6.83
C VAL A 377 -12.94 -15.14 8.12
N CYS A 378 -12.33 -15.38 9.29
CA CYS A 378 -13.00 -15.12 10.57
C CYS A 378 -13.38 -13.64 10.71
N GLY A 379 -12.46 -12.72 10.38
CA GLY A 379 -12.72 -11.29 10.41
C GLY A 379 -13.82 -10.85 9.44
N ALA A 380 -13.86 -11.43 8.24
CA ALA A 380 -14.92 -11.22 7.25
C ALA A 380 -16.30 -11.62 7.79
N ILE A 381 -16.41 -12.81 8.40
CA ILE A 381 -17.65 -13.28 9.04
C ILE A 381 -18.09 -12.31 10.15
N MET A 382 -17.14 -11.83 10.95
CA MET A 382 -17.40 -10.86 12.02
C MET A 382 -17.92 -9.52 11.47
N VAL A 383 -17.34 -8.98 10.40
CA VAL A 383 -17.84 -7.75 9.74
C VAL A 383 -19.22 -7.97 9.13
N LEU A 384 -19.46 -9.11 8.48
CA LEU A 384 -20.74 -9.45 7.85
C LEU A 384 -21.87 -9.79 8.84
N SER A 385 -21.54 -9.99 10.13
CA SER A 385 -22.55 -10.20 11.18
C SER A 385 -23.47 -9.00 11.42
N LYS A 386 -23.13 -7.82 10.87
CA LYS A 386 -23.84 -6.54 11.06
C LYS A 386 -24.00 -6.13 12.52
N THR A 387 -23.15 -6.65 13.41
CA THR A 387 -23.13 -6.27 14.82
C THR A 387 -22.00 -5.27 15.03
N ALA A 388 -22.34 -4.03 15.40
CA ALA A 388 -21.36 -2.94 15.48
C ALA A 388 -20.26 -3.21 16.52
N LEU A 389 -20.55 -3.92 17.62
CA LEU A 389 -19.50 -4.32 18.58
C LEU A 389 -18.53 -5.37 18.05
N VAL A 390 -18.93 -6.16 17.05
CA VAL A 390 -18.15 -7.28 16.49
C VAL A 390 -17.33 -6.83 15.27
N ALA A 391 -17.76 -5.78 14.58
CA ALA A 391 -17.07 -5.27 13.39
C ALA A 391 -15.63 -4.75 13.66
N PRO A 392 -15.32 -3.99 14.74
CA PRO A 392 -13.96 -3.54 15.01
C PRO A 392 -12.97 -4.69 15.27
N PRO A 393 -13.28 -5.71 16.11
CA PRO A 393 -12.44 -6.92 16.17
C PRO A 393 -12.34 -7.65 14.83
N GLY A 394 -13.40 -7.66 14.01
CA GLY A 394 -13.38 -8.27 12.68
C GLY A 394 -12.37 -7.61 11.73
N ILE A 395 -12.37 -6.27 11.63
CA ILE A 395 -11.39 -5.56 10.80
C ILE A 395 -9.97 -5.62 11.40
N PHE A 396 -9.83 -5.68 12.72
CA PHE A 396 -8.54 -5.94 13.34
C PHE A 396 -7.94 -7.25 12.82
N LEU A 397 -8.72 -8.33 12.74
CA LEU A 397 -8.24 -9.62 12.22
C LEU A 397 -7.85 -9.54 10.74
N ILE A 398 -8.68 -8.92 9.90
CA ILE A 398 -8.38 -8.74 8.47
C ILE A 398 -7.07 -7.96 8.31
N MET A 399 -6.91 -6.86 9.03
CA MET A 399 -5.71 -6.01 8.93
C MET A 399 -4.48 -6.63 9.60
N PHE A 400 -4.69 -7.47 10.61
CA PHE A 400 -3.62 -8.29 11.19
C PHE A 400 -3.07 -9.25 10.12
N VAL A 401 -3.94 -9.91 9.35
CA VAL A 401 -3.51 -10.76 8.23
C VAL A 401 -2.76 -9.96 7.18
N ASN A 402 -3.28 -8.81 6.78
CA ASN A 402 -2.61 -7.92 5.83
C ASN A 402 -1.17 -7.61 6.24
N GLY A 403 -0.96 -7.08 7.44
CA GLY A 403 0.37 -6.73 7.89
C GLY A 403 1.29 -7.94 8.08
N SER A 404 0.76 -9.10 8.51
CA SER A 404 1.53 -10.35 8.60
C SER A 404 1.95 -10.87 7.23
N VAL A 405 1.02 -10.98 6.27
CA VAL A 405 1.29 -11.44 4.91
C VAL A 405 2.29 -10.50 4.23
N TYR A 406 2.10 -9.18 4.38
CA TYR A 406 3.02 -8.19 3.82
C TYR A 406 4.44 -8.37 4.36
N ALA A 407 4.63 -8.30 5.69
CA ALA A 407 5.95 -8.33 6.31
C ALA A 407 6.66 -9.69 6.15
N HIS A 408 5.95 -10.81 6.25
CA HIS A 408 6.54 -12.13 6.02
C HIS A 408 6.93 -12.33 4.55
N SER A 409 6.13 -11.82 3.61
CA SER A 409 6.43 -11.95 2.18
C SER A 409 7.62 -11.10 1.77
N THR A 410 7.72 -9.85 2.24
CA THR A 410 8.88 -9.01 1.94
C THR A 410 10.17 -9.65 2.45
N ARG A 411 10.18 -10.11 3.71
CA ARG A 411 11.35 -10.78 4.31
C ARG A 411 11.68 -12.09 3.58
N PHE A 412 10.66 -12.85 3.17
CA PHE A 412 10.87 -14.09 2.43
C PHE A 412 11.47 -13.83 1.05
N ILE A 413 10.97 -12.85 0.30
CA ILE A 413 11.49 -12.50 -1.02
C ILE A 413 12.95 -12.09 -0.92
N ASP A 414 13.29 -11.24 0.05
CA ASP A 414 14.67 -10.81 0.29
C ASP A 414 15.63 -11.96 0.63
N ASN A 415 15.14 -13.00 1.31
CA ASN A 415 15.98 -14.11 1.77
C ASN A 415 16.02 -15.31 0.82
N ALA A 416 15.07 -15.43 -0.11
CA ALA A 416 14.86 -16.65 -0.90
C ALA A 416 14.93 -16.42 -2.40
N VAL A 417 14.79 -15.18 -2.86
CA VAL A 417 14.91 -14.81 -4.27
C VAL A 417 16.27 -14.17 -4.48
N ASP A 418 16.99 -14.64 -5.50
CA ASP A 418 18.26 -14.04 -5.93
C ASP A 418 18.12 -12.53 -6.11
N ASP A 419 19.12 -11.78 -5.62
CA ASP A 419 19.21 -10.32 -5.64
C ASP A 419 18.91 -9.72 -7.03
N ARG A 420 19.31 -10.42 -8.10
CA ARG A 420 19.03 -10.03 -9.48
C ARG A 420 17.53 -9.96 -9.77
N TYR A 421 16.74 -10.86 -9.19
CA TYR A 421 15.30 -10.96 -9.41
C TYR A 421 14.47 -10.25 -8.31
N ASN A 422 15.10 -9.63 -7.31
CA ASN A 422 14.41 -9.05 -6.16
C ASN A 422 13.35 -8.01 -6.57
N LEU A 423 13.70 -7.04 -7.43
CA LEU A 423 12.77 -5.99 -7.85
C LEU A 423 11.59 -6.54 -8.67
N VAL A 424 11.84 -7.45 -9.63
CA VAL A 424 10.77 -8.06 -10.43
C VAL A 424 9.87 -8.96 -9.58
N ALA A 425 10.43 -9.68 -8.61
CA ALA A 425 9.67 -10.51 -7.67
C ALA A 425 8.76 -9.66 -6.77
N LEU A 426 9.28 -8.57 -6.18
CA LEU A 426 8.48 -7.62 -5.39
C LEU A 426 7.36 -6.98 -6.22
N SER A 427 7.68 -6.57 -7.45
CA SER A 427 6.73 -5.97 -8.39
C SER A 427 5.60 -6.94 -8.74
N MET A 428 5.93 -8.19 -9.08
CA MET A 428 4.95 -9.22 -9.41
C MET A 428 4.10 -9.61 -8.19
N TRP A 429 4.72 -9.72 -7.02
CA TRP A 429 4.02 -10.00 -5.76
C TRP A 429 2.95 -8.94 -5.47
N LEU A 430 3.32 -7.66 -5.50
CA LEU A 430 2.39 -6.54 -5.29
C LEU A 430 1.33 -6.46 -6.40
N PHE A 431 1.71 -6.68 -7.66
CA PHE A 431 0.79 -6.67 -8.80
C PHE A 431 -0.33 -7.71 -8.64
N VAL A 432 0.02 -8.93 -8.26
CA VAL A 432 -0.97 -9.99 -7.99
C VAL A 432 -1.84 -9.64 -6.77
N GLY A 433 -1.27 -8.97 -5.76
CA GLY A 433 -2.02 -8.38 -4.66
C GLY A 433 -3.08 -7.37 -5.13
N ASP A 434 -2.69 -6.44 -6.00
CA ASP A 434 -3.57 -5.38 -6.51
C ASP A 434 -4.75 -5.93 -7.33
N ILE A 435 -4.60 -7.09 -8.00
CA ILE A 435 -5.74 -7.77 -8.64
C ILE A 435 -6.83 -8.05 -7.60
N GLY A 436 -6.45 -8.50 -6.40
CA GLY A 436 -7.37 -8.73 -5.29
C GLY A 436 -8.13 -7.46 -4.89
N SER A 437 -7.42 -6.33 -4.73
CA SER A 437 -8.05 -5.06 -4.32
C SER A 437 -8.98 -4.49 -5.40
N VAL A 438 -8.63 -4.63 -6.68
CA VAL A 438 -9.48 -4.26 -7.82
C VAL A 438 -10.75 -5.12 -7.85
N VAL A 439 -10.64 -6.44 -7.71
CA VAL A 439 -11.80 -7.33 -7.68
C VAL A 439 -12.70 -7.02 -6.48
N GLY A 440 -12.11 -6.86 -5.29
CA GLY A 440 -12.84 -6.53 -4.07
C GLY A 440 -13.62 -5.22 -4.20
N SER A 441 -12.98 -4.13 -4.65
CA SER A 441 -13.62 -2.82 -4.77
C SER A 441 -14.77 -2.78 -5.78
N ASN A 442 -14.64 -3.49 -6.91
CA ASN A 442 -15.71 -3.57 -7.91
C ASN A 442 -16.89 -4.42 -7.43
N LEU A 443 -16.63 -5.48 -6.64
CA LEU A 443 -17.67 -6.39 -6.15
C LEU A 443 -18.61 -5.73 -5.14
N VAL A 444 -18.14 -4.73 -4.39
CA VAL A 444 -18.91 -3.95 -3.41
C VAL A 444 -20.25 -3.49 -3.97
N SER A 445 -20.26 -2.93 -5.18
CA SER A 445 -21.47 -2.39 -5.82
C SER A 445 -22.54 -3.46 -6.06
N ILE A 446 -22.11 -4.69 -6.38
CA ILE A 446 -22.95 -5.83 -6.70
C ILE A 446 -23.53 -6.43 -5.41
N ILE A 447 -22.69 -6.60 -4.39
CA ILE A 447 -23.09 -7.27 -3.14
C ILE A 447 -23.78 -6.34 -2.14
N ARG A 448 -23.70 -5.01 -2.34
CA ARG A 448 -24.37 -4.02 -1.48
C ARG A 448 -25.86 -4.30 -1.34
N GLY A 449 -26.54 -4.61 -2.44
CA GLY A 449 -27.99 -4.89 -2.44
C GLY A 449 -28.35 -6.11 -1.61
N PRO A 450 -27.79 -7.30 -1.89
CA PRO A 450 -28.04 -8.52 -1.13
C PRO A 450 -27.68 -8.42 0.35
N ILE A 451 -26.60 -7.72 0.70
CA ILE A 451 -26.18 -7.57 2.09
C ILE A 451 -27.11 -6.62 2.82
N GLY A 452 -27.46 -5.47 2.24
CA GLY A 452 -28.36 -4.49 2.84
C GLY A 452 -27.80 -3.80 4.10
N PRO A 453 -28.47 -2.75 4.58
CA PRO A 453 -28.02 -2.00 5.75
C PRO A 453 -28.17 -2.82 7.05
N VAL A 454 -27.67 -2.26 8.15
CA VAL A 454 -27.89 -2.75 9.51
C VAL A 454 -29.40 -2.73 9.84
N ASN A 455 -29.85 -3.75 10.55
CA ASN A 455 -31.24 -3.84 10.98
C ASN A 455 -31.50 -2.85 12.13
N LEU A 456 -32.21 -1.77 11.83
CA LEU A 456 -32.65 -0.80 12.82
C LEU A 456 -33.79 -1.38 13.67
N ALA A 457 -33.85 -0.95 14.93
CA ALA A 457 -35.05 -1.17 15.74
C ALA A 457 -36.27 -0.58 14.99
N PRO A 458 -37.46 -1.20 15.09
CA PRO A 458 -38.68 -0.59 14.57
C PRO A 458 -38.75 0.83 15.11
N SER A 459 -38.92 1.82 14.23
CA SER A 459 -39.18 3.17 14.71
C SER A 459 -40.38 3.08 15.66
N PRO A 460 -40.33 3.69 16.85
CA PRO A 460 -41.50 3.77 17.69
C PRO A 460 -42.65 4.31 16.83
N PRO A 461 -43.87 3.77 16.96
CA PRO A 461 -45.00 4.23 16.18
C PRO A 461 -45.01 5.74 16.24
N ALA A 462 -45.00 6.39 15.07
CA ALA A 462 -44.99 7.85 14.99
C ALA A 462 -46.08 8.34 15.96
N PRO A 463 -45.77 9.27 16.89
CA PRO A 463 -46.76 9.74 17.84
C PRO A 463 -48.02 10.08 17.05
N PRO A 464 -49.22 9.63 17.50
CA PRO A 464 -50.46 9.80 16.75
C PRO A 464 -50.51 11.25 16.29
N ASN A 465 -50.67 11.47 14.98
CA ASN A 465 -50.48 12.77 14.36
C ASN A 465 -51.50 13.77 14.96
N VAL A 466 -51.10 14.47 16.02
CA VAL A 466 -51.94 15.40 16.80
C VAL A 466 -52.32 16.63 15.96
N THR A 467 -51.82 16.73 14.73
CA THR A 467 -52.22 17.72 13.72
C THR A 467 -53.68 17.58 13.28
N ASN A 468 -54.39 16.49 13.63
CA ASN A 468 -55.84 16.41 13.53
C ASN A 468 -56.60 16.96 14.75
N VAL A 469 -55.96 17.69 15.67
CA VAL A 469 -56.70 18.47 16.68
C VAL A 469 -57.57 19.53 16.01
N SER A 470 -57.19 20.07 14.85
CA SER A 470 -58.07 20.96 14.06
C SER A 470 -59.29 20.24 13.48
N ALA A 471 -59.20 18.95 13.12
CA ALA A 471 -60.35 18.14 12.70
C ALA A 471 -61.27 17.78 13.89
N VAL A 472 -60.69 17.55 15.08
CA VAL A 472 -61.43 17.31 16.32
C VAL A 472 -62.12 18.61 16.80
N ILE A 473 -61.45 19.76 16.69
CA ILE A 473 -62.03 21.08 17.01
C ILE A 473 -63.09 21.49 15.97
N ALA A 474 -62.88 21.23 14.68
CA ALA A 474 -63.87 21.50 13.64
C ALA A 474 -65.13 20.60 13.77
N GLY A 475 -64.99 19.39 14.31
CA GLY A 475 -66.12 18.51 14.64
C GLY A 475 -66.93 18.94 15.87
N LEU A 476 -66.40 19.81 16.73
CA LEU A 476 -67.07 20.33 17.93
C LEU A 476 -67.78 21.68 17.70
N ALA A 477 -67.64 22.27 16.51
CA ALA A 477 -68.27 23.54 16.14
C ALA A 477 -69.82 23.55 16.02
N PRO A 478 -70.57 22.43 15.90
CA PRO A 478 -72.04 22.51 15.82
C PRO A 478 -72.76 22.37 17.19
N LEU A 479 -72.08 22.52 18.32
CA LEU A 479 -72.67 22.40 19.66
C LEU A 479 -72.68 23.69 20.49
N TRP A 480 -72.49 24.85 19.86
CA TRP A 480 -72.66 26.18 20.48
C TRP A 480 -73.52 27.10 19.62
#